data_AF-A0A2E8QWC7-F1
#
_entry.id   AF-A0A2E8QWC7-F1
#
_cell.length_a   1.000
_cell.length_b   1.000
_cell.length_c   1.000
_cell.angle_alpha   90.00
_cell.angle_beta   90.00
_cell.angle_gamma   90.00
#
_symmetry.space_group_name_H-M   'P 1'
#
loop_
_entity.id
_entity.type
_entity.pdbx_description
1 polymer ?
#
loop_
_entity_poly.entity_id
_entity_poly.type
_entity_poly.pdbx_seq_one_letter_code
_entity_poly.pdbx_strand_id
1 'polypeptide(L)'
;MITVNTTLTDEPRQFRAPQTMTPYELGDSLARLVWESFTDFISQEDVETPLADISTLYGDDCTNGRTSEEALIFFMWAHTRGVQMAFLGRTPEARIREGLDALHGAVFEDMVRNGTQESQLPLFEQHVSARYAEYHQAADQPGNKLGQAVARHMLDGAVRDRTAAAIQERAVAVAKPLKDFLEDVELIRD
;
A
#
# COMPACT_ATOMS: atom_id res chain seq x y z
N MET A 1 -5.01 30.74 52.18
CA MET A 1 -5.07 31.32 50.82
C MET A 1 -4.26 30.40 49.93
N ILE A 2 -4.92 29.53 49.17
CA ILE A 2 -4.28 28.52 48.31
C ILE A 2 -4.48 28.99 46.88
N THR A 3 -3.38 29.36 46.22
CA THR A 3 -3.37 29.68 44.79
C THR A 3 -3.35 28.36 44.03
N VAL A 4 -4.46 28.04 43.39
CA VAL A 4 -4.57 26.88 42.49
C VAL A 4 -3.90 27.30 41.17
N ASN A 5 -2.78 26.66 40.84
CA ASN A 5 -2.14 26.83 39.54
C ASN A 5 -3.04 26.23 38.46
N THR A 6 -3.36 27.09 37.50
CA THR A 6 -4.12 26.85 36.29
C THR A 6 -3.65 25.58 35.59
N THR A 7 -4.60 24.68 35.34
CA THR A 7 -4.49 23.54 34.44
C THR A 7 -3.95 24.00 33.09
N LEU A 8 -2.74 23.54 32.75
CA LEU A 8 -2.20 23.56 31.40
C LEU A 8 -3.06 22.57 30.57
N THR A 9 -4.14 23.06 29.97
CA THR A 9 -4.88 22.31 28.95
C THR A 9 -3.95 22.13 27.77
N ASP A 10 -3.44 20.90 27.63
CA ASP A 10 -2.79 20.40 26.42
C ASP A 10 -3.84 20.44 25.30
N GLU A 11 -3.79 21.46 24.44
CA GLU A 11 -4.65 21.49 23.27
C GLU A 11 -4.32 20.29 22.39
N PRO A 12 -5.32 19.50 21.94
CA PRO A 12 -5.05 18.39 21.04
C PRO A 12 -4.36 18.96 19.80
N ARG A 13 -3.09 18.60 19.60
CA ARG A 13 -2.36 18.92 18.37
C ARG A 13 -3.18 18.37 17.20
N GLN A 14 -3.95 19.24 16.54
CA GLN A 14 -4.66 18.87 15.33
C GLN A 14 -3.61 18.36 14.34
N PHE A 15 -3.80 17.11 13.88
CA PHE A 15 -2.96 16.56 12.83
C PHE A 15 -3.01 17.52 11.64
N ARG A 16 -1.86 18.09 11.28
CA ARG A 16 -1.69 18.87 10.06
C ARG A 16 -0.87 18.04 9.10
N ALA A 17 -1.47 17.73 7.95
CA ALA A 17 -0.72 17.17 6.84
C ALA A 17 0.47 18.10 6.51
N PRO A 18 1.66 17.53 6.21
CA PRO A 18 2.79 18.32 5.74
C PRO A 18 2.37 19.06 4.47
N GLN A 19 2.72 20.35 4.36
CA GLN A 19 2.43 21.13 3.15
C GLN A 19 3.37 20.78 1.99
N THR A 20 4.57 20.31 2.34
CA THR A 20 5.62 19.93 1.40
C THR A 20 6.24 18.62 1.86
N MET A 21 6.69 17.81 0.91
CA MET A 21 7.52 16.64 1.16
C MET A 21 8.64 16.56 0.13
N THR A 22 9.78 15.98 0.49
CA THR A 22 10.76 15.54 -0.50
C THR A 22 10.42 14.15 -1.03
N PRO A 23 11.01 13.70 -2.16
CA PRO A 23 10.76 12.37 -2.70
C PRO A 23 11.15 11.26 -1.72
N TYR A 24 12.23 11.45 -0.97
CA TYR A 24 12.66 10.49 0.05
C TYR A 24 11.67 10.41 1.22
N GLU A 25 11.21 11.55 1.74
CA GLU A 25 10.19 11.58 2.80
C GLU A 25 8.87 10.92 2.35
N LEU A 26 8.51 11.13 1.08
CA LEU A 26 7.36 10.47 0.47
C LEU A 26 7.58 8.95 0.44
N GLY A 27 8.73 8.48 -0.06
CA GLY A 27 9.09 7.07 -0.12
C GLY A 27 9.02 6.36 1.23
N ASP A 28 9.67 6.91 2.26
CA ASP A 28 9.66 6.38 3.63
C ASP A 28 8.24 6.33 4.21
N SER A 29 7.46 7.40 4.02
CA SER A 29 6.08 7.46 4.50
C SER A 29 5.20 6.41 3.82
N LEU A 30 5.37 6.21 2.51
CA LEU A 30 4.62 5.22 1.75
C LEU A 30 5.01 3.80 2.14
N ALA A 31 6.30 3.52 2.38
CA ALA A 31 6.75 2.20 2.79
C ALA A 31 6.10 1.78 4.11
N ARG A 32 6.01 2.71 5.07
CA ARG A 32 5.27 2.49 6.31
C ARG A 32 3.79 2.20 6.08
N LEU A 33 3.11 2.97 5.23
CA LEU A 33 1.69 2.74 4.92
C LEU A 33 1.44 1.39 4.21
N VAL A 34 2.38 0.97 3.35
CA VAL A 34 2.36 -0.36 2.72
C VAL A 34 2.43 -1.44 3.78
N TRP A 35 3.35 -1.32 4.75
CA TRP A 35 3.50 -2.30 5.83
C TRP A 35 2.31 -2.32 6.78
N GLU A 36 1.74 -1.16 7.11
CA GLU A 36 0.51 -1.04 7.90
C GLU A 36 -0.63 -1.78 7.17
N SER A 37 -0.90 -1.44 5.91
CA SER A 37 -1.95 -2.08 5.11
C SER A 37 -1.75 -3.59 4.94
N PHE A 38 -0.51 -4.03 4.73
CA PHE A 38 -0.16 -5.43 4.62
C PHE A 38 -0.36 -6.18 5.94
N THR A 39 0.07 -5.61 7.06
CA THR A 39 -0.06 -6.23 8.38
C THR A 39 -1.51 -6.31 8.81
N ASP A 40 -2.30 -5.26 8.58
CA ASP A 40 -3.74 -5.23 8.87
C ASP A 40 -4.48 -6.31 8.07
N PHE A 41 -4.10 -6.49 6.80
CA PHE A 41 -4.63 -7.52 5.92
C PHE A 41 -4.31 -8.93 6.41
N ILE A 42 -3.05 -9.20 6.80
CA ILE A 42 -2.63 -10.52 7.29
C ILE A 42 -3.23 -10.81 8.67
N SER A 43 -3.37 -9.79 9.52
CA SER A 43 -3.88 -9.91 10.90
C SER A 43 -5.41 -9.96 10.97
N GLN A 44 -6.11 -9.73 9.86
CA GLN A 44 -7.57 -9.65 9.78
C GLN A 44 -8.18 -8.54 10.66
N GLU A 45 -7.39 -7.54 11.05
CA GLU A 45 -7.86 -6.41 11.86
C GLU A 45 -8.66 -5.39 11.01
N ASP A 46 -8.59 -5.51 9.69
CA ASP A 46 -9.38 -4.72 8.75
C ASP A 46 -10.80 -5.30 8.55
N VAL A 47 -11.71 -4.91 9.44
CA VAL A 47 -13.09 -5.42 9.52
C VAL A 47 -14.04 -4.82 8.47
N GLU A 48 -13.65 -3.76 7.73
CA GLU A 48 -14.58 -3.08 6.81
C GLU A 48 -14.88 -3.86 5.53
N THR A 49 -13.97 -4.73 5.06
CA THR A 49 -14.24 -5.61 3.91
C THR A 49 -13.52 -6.96 4.07
N PRO A 50 -14.10 -7.89 4.85
CA PRO A 50 -13.49 -9.20 5.08
C PRO A 50 -13.43 -10.01 3.79
N LEU A 51 -12.24 -10.47 3.42
CA LEU A 51 -12.03 -11.35 2.27
C LEU A 51 -12.34 -12.79 2.67
N ALA A 52 -13.63 -13.13 2.67
CA ALA A 52 -14.18 -14.43 3.12
C ALA A 52 -13.62 -15.68 2.41
N ASP A 53 -12.87 -15.50 1.33
CA ASP A 53 -12.20 -16.55 0.58
C ASP A 53 -10.73 -16.71 0.96
N ILE A 54 -10.10 -15.61 1.37
CA ILE A 54 -8.72 -15.64 1.88
C ILE A 54 -8.75 -16.21 3.30
N SER A 55 -9.80 -15.94 4.08
CA SER A 55 -10.03 -16.61 5.38
C SER A 55 -10.06 -18.14 5.28
N THR A 56 -10.51 -18.71 4.16
CA THR A 56 -10.45 -20.17 3.92
C THR A 56 -9.08 -20.71 3.50
N LEU A 57 -8.15 -19.84 3.06
CA LEU A 57 -6.76 -20.22 2.78
C LEU A 57 -5.88 -20.26 4.03
N TYR A 58 -6.32 -19.65 5.13
CA TYR A 58 -5.61 -19.65 6.42
C TYR A 58 -6.00 -20.82 7.33
N GLY A 59 -6.83 -21.75 6.85
CA GLY A 59 -7.18 -22.97 7.55
C GLY A 59 -6.17 -24.08 7.30
N ASP A 60 -5.32 -24.33 8.29
CA ASP A 60 -4.52 -25.56 8.51
C ASP A 60 -3.10 -25.65 7.93
N ASP A 61 -2.61 -24.65 7.19
CA ASP A 61 -1.19 -24.58 6.86
C ASP A 61 -0.71 -23.12 6.91
N CYS A 62 0.38 -22.88 7.62
CA CYS A 62 1.04 -21.58 7.73
C CYS A 62 1.14 -20.93 6.34
N THR A 63 0.54 -19.75 6.16
CA THR A 63 0.80 -18.77 5.08
C THR A 63 1.70 -19.30 3.97
N ASN A 64 1.12 -19.84 2.90
CA ASN A 64 1.90 -20.20 1.72
C ASN A 64 2.69 -18.95 1.31
N GLY A 65 4.04 -19.00 1.35
CA GLY A 65 4.88 -17.80 1.22
C GLY A 65 4.59 -16.98 -0.03
N ARG A 66 4.08 -17.65 -1.07
CA ARG A 66 3.58 -17.05 -2.30
C ARG A 66 2.40 -16.10 -2.09
N THR A 67 1.42 -16.43 -1.24
CA THR A 67 0.26 -15.57 -0.98
C THR A 67 0.67 -14.29 -0.26
N SER A 68 1.60 -14.37 0.70
CA SER A 68 2.13 -13.19 1.40
C SER A 68 2.92 -12.28 0.46
N GLU A 69 3.73 -12.86 -0.43
CA GLU A 69 4.46 -12.12 -1.46
C GLU A 69 3.50 -11.36 -2.39
N GLU A 70 2.50 -12.05 -2.94
CA GLU A 70 1.53 -11.44 -3.87
C GLU A 70 0.66 -10.37 -3.16
N ALA A 71 0.40 -10.52 -1.86
CA ALA A 71 -0.25 -9.50 -1.05
C ALA A 71 0.60 -8.25 -0.85
N LEU A 72 1.90 -8.41 -0.54
CA LEU A 72 2.81 -7.28 -0.45
C LEU A 72 2.90 -6.53 -1.78
N ILE A 73 3.06 -7.24 -2.89
CA ILE A 73 3.11 -6.63 -4.24
C ILE A 73 1.83 -5.85 -4.53
N PHE A 74 0.66 -6.40 -4.18
CA PHE A 74 -0.62 -5.72 -4.33
C PHE A 74 -0.68 -4.39 -3.56
N PHE A 75 -0.27 -4.38 -2.28
CA PHE A 75 -0.29 -3.15 -1.49
C PHE A 75 0.73 -2.12 -1.98
N MET A 76 1.92 -2.55 -2.39
CA MET A 76 2.89 -1.64 -3.01
C MET A 76 2.30 -1.00 -4.28
N TRP A 77 1.61 -1.78 -5.12
CA TRP A 77 0.95 -1.27 -6.32
C TRP A 77 -0.18 -0.29 -5.99
N ALA A 78 -1.02 -0.60 -5.00
CA ALA A 78 -2.14 0.26 -4.62
C ALA A 78 -1.67 1.63 -4.11
N HIS A 79 -0.59 1.67 -3.32
CA HIS A 79 0.02 2.91 -2.87
C HIS A 79 0.67 3.68 -4.02
N THR A 80 1.39 2.98 -4.90
CA THR A 80 1.93 3.56 -6.14
C THR A 80 0.83 4.23 -6.98
N ARG A 81 -0.32 3.56 -7.13
CA ARG A 81 -1.46 4.11 -7.86
C ARG A 81 -2.05 5.34 -7.19
N GLY A 82 -2.19 5.36 -5.86
CA GLY A 82 -2.65 6.52 -5.11
C GLY A 82 -1.75 7.75 -5.32
N VAL A 83 -0.43 7.56 -5.24
CA VAL A 83 0.58 8.60 -5.50
C VAL A 83 0.48 9.14 -6.93
N GLN A 84 0.42 8.25 -7.92
CA GLN A 84 0.26 8.65 -9.32
C GLN A 84 -1.03 9.45 -9.52
N MET A 85 -2.15 9.04 -8.92
CA MET A 85 -3.41 9.76 -9.04
C MET A 85 -3.36 11.16 -8.39
N ALA A 86 -2.60 11.34 -7.31
CA ALA A 86 -2.46 12.62 -6.62
C ALA A 86 -1.59 13.63 -7.38
N PHE A 87 -0.48 13.16 -7.95
CA PHE A 87 0.57 14.04 -8.48
C PHE A 87 0.60 14.16 -10.01
N LEU A 88 -0.02 13.24 -10.75
CA LEU A 88 0.01 13.26 -12.21
C LEU A 88 -0.55 14.60 -12.75
N GLY A 89 0.25 15.27 -13.59
CA GLY A 89 -0.08 16.59 -14.16
C GLY A 89 0.21 17.78 -13.24
N ARG A 90 0.54 17.56 -11.97
CA ARG A 90 0.90 18.61 -11.00
C ARG A 90 2.40 18.63 -10.68
N THR A 91 3.02 17.46 -10.68
CA THR A 91 4.43 17.27 -10.33
C THR A 91 5.19 16.72 -11.54
N PRO A 92 6.45 17.15 -11.80
CA PRO A 92 7.28 16.54 -12.83
C PRO A 92 7.42 15.03 -12.63
N GLU A 93 7.27 14.26 -13.70
CA GLU A 93 7.28 12.79 -13.66
C GLU A 93 8.54 12.21 -13.02
N ALA A 94 9.71 12.78 -13.31
CA ALA A 94 10.97 12.36 -12.72
C ALA A 94 10.95 12.42 -11.18
N ARG A 95 10.27 13.42 -10.60
CA ARG A 95 10.19 13.57 -9.14
C ARG A 95 9.22 12.57 -8.51
N ILE A 96 8.10 12.30 -9.19
CA ILE A 96 7.18 11.23 -8.77
C ILE A 96 7.93 9.90 -8.78
N ARG A 97 8.70 9.64 -9.84
CA ARG A 97 9.52 8.45 -9.98
C ARG A 97 10.54 8.32 -8.86
N GLU A 98 11.28 9.37 -8.53
CA GLU A 98 12.24 9.38 -7.40
C GLU A 98 11.56 8.94 -6.09
N GLY A 99 10.36 9.44 -5.80
CA GLY A 99 9.63 9.07 -4.59
C GLY A 99 9.10 7.63 -4.60
N LEU A 100 8.68 7.13 -5.76
CA LEU A 100 8.27 5.73 -5.91
C LEU A 100 9.47 4.79 -5.81
N ASP A 101 10.60 5.12 -6.44
CA ASP A 101 11.85 4.35 -6.34
C ASP A 101 12.31 4.29 -4.87
N ALA A 102 12.17 5.38 -4.11
CA ALA A 102 12.44 5.41 -2.67
C ALA A 102 11.48 4.51 -1.85
N LEU A 103 10.19 4.49 -2.19
CA LEU A 103 9.23 3.54 -1.61
C LEU A 103 9.68 2.09 -1.83
N HIS A 104 10.01 1.70 -3.07
CA HIS A 104 10.45 0.34 -3.37
C HIS A 104 11.72 -0.01 -2.62
N GLY A 105 12.70 0.89 -2.62
CA GLY A 105 13.95 0.73 -1.88
C GLY A 105 13.72 0.48 -0.38
N ALA A 106 12.92 1.32 0.28
CA ALA A 106 12.63 1.18 1.71
C ALA A 106 11.93 -0.16 2.03
N VAL A 107 10.97 -0.59 1.21
CA VAL A 107 10.31 -1.90 1.40
C VAL A 107 11.32 -3.05 1.24
N PHE A 108 12.16 -3.03 0.21
CA PHE A 108 13.13 -4.10 -0.03
C PHE A 108 14.22 -4.14 1.07
N GLU A 109 14.69 -2.98 1.52
CA GLU A 109 15.62 -2.87 2.64
C GLU A 109 15.03 -3.46 3.93
N ASP A 110 13.76 -3.15 4.22
CA ASP A 110 13.06 -3.72 5.37
C ASP A 110 12.85 -5.23 5.24
N MET A 111 12.55 -5.74 4.05
CA MET A 111 12.46 -7.19 3.81
C MET A 111 13.76 -7.90 4.16
N VAL A 112 14.91 -7.37 3.71
CA VAL A 112 16.23 -7.94 4.00
C VAL A 112 16.56 -7.82 5.48
N ARG A 113 16.31 -6.65 6.08
CA ARG A 113 16.53 -6.40 7.52
C ARG A 113 15.75 -7.37 8.39
N ASN A 114 14.58 -7.83 7.93
CA ASN A 114 13.70 -8.75 8.62
C ASN A 114 13.82 -10.22 8.15
N GLY A 115 14.90 -10.58 7.46
CA GLY A 115 15.29 -11.97 7.25
C GLY A 115 15.07 -12.53 5.84
N THR A 116 14.60 -11.73 4.89
CA THR A 116 14.63 -12.11 3.47
C THR A 116 16.07 -12.19 2.99
N GLN A 117 16.43 -13.22 2.23
CA GLN A 117 17.78 -13.31 1.68
C GLN A 117 17.94 -12.29 0.54
N GLU A 118 19.02 -11.50 0.55
CA GLU A 118 19.30 -10.50 -0.51
C GLU A 118 19.33 -11.12 -1.91
N SER A 119 19.76 -12.38 -2.04
CA SER A 119 19.76 -13.15 -3.29
C SER A 119 18.36 -13.41 -3.86
N GLN A 120 17.30 -13.25 -3.08
CA GLN A 120 15.90 -13.41 -3.50
C GLN A 120 15.29 -12.10 -4.03
N LEU A 121 15.88 -10.93 -3.70
CA LEU A 121 15.35 -9.63 -4.13
C LEU A 121 15.20 -9.51 -5.65
N PRO A 122 16.17 -9.93 -6.50
CA PRO A 122 16.01 -9.80 -7.94
C PRO A 122 14.80 -10.57 -8.50
N LEU A 123 14.44 -11.70 -7.88
CA LEU A 123 13.26 -12.47 -8.28
C LEU A 123 11.97 -11.76 -7.82
N PHE A 124 11.96 -11.23 -6.60
CA PHE A 124 10.84 -10.44 -6.10
C PHE A 124 10.59 -9.19 -6.96
N GLU A 125 11.64 -8.47 -7.35
CA GLU A 125 11.56 -7.31 -8.25
C GLU A 125 10.97 -7.68 -9.63
N GLN A 126 11.31 -8.86 -10.17
CA GLN A 126 10.72 -9.36 -11.40
C GLN A 126 9.22 -9.62 -11.24
N HIS A 127 8.81 -10.20 -10.11
CA HIS A 127 7.40 -10.39 -9.80
C HIS A 127 6.68 -9.04 -9.66
N VAL A 128 7.23 -8.08 -8.91
CA VAL A 128 6.70 -6.71 -8.79
C VAL A 128 6.46 -6.11 -10.17
N SER A 129 7.47 -6.15 -11.06
CA SER A 129 7.39 -5.59 -12.41
C SER A 129 6.28 -6.26 -13.24
N ALA A 130 6.21 -7.60 -13.22
CA ALA A 130 5.19 -8.35 -13.96
C ALA A 130 3.78 -8.05 -13.45
N ARG A 131 3.59 -7.99 -12.13
CA ARG A 131 2.30 -7.68 -11.50
C ARG A 131 1.88 -6.24 -11.75
N TYR A 132 2.80 -5.28 -11.70
CA TYR A 132 2.48 -3.87 -11.93
C TYR A 132 1.93 -3.65 -13.34
N ALA A 133 2.56 -4.27 -14.35
CA ALA A 133 2.07 -4.21 -15.72
C ALA A 133 0.64 -4.78 -15.84
N GLU A 134 0.40 -5.96 -15.26
CA GLU A 134 -0.92 -6.60 -15.26
C GLU A 134 -1.96 -5.76 -14.51
N TYR A 135 -1.64 -5.27 -13.31
CA TYR A 135 -2.56 -4.53 -12.46
C TYR A 135 -2.90 -3.16 -13.03
N HIS A 136 -1.94 -2.44 -13.63
CA HIS A 136 -2.24 -1.21 -14.36
C HIS A 136 -3.19 -1.47 -15.53
N GLN A 137 -2.90 -2.46 -16.37
CA GLN A 137 -3.78 -2.82 -17.49
C GLN A 137 -5.18 -3.25 -17.03
N ALA A 138 -5.28 -3.95 -15.89
CA ALA A 138 -6.53 -4.41 -15.34
C ALA A 138 -7.33 -3.28 -14.66
N ALA A 139 -6.65 -2.32 -14.03
CA ALA A 139 -7.28 -1.17 -13.36
C ALA A 139 -7.92 -0.18 -14.33
N ASP A 140 -7.44 -0.13 -15.59
CA ASP A 140 -8.03 0.71 -16.64
C ASP A 140 -9.25 0.06 -17.31
N GLN A 141 -9.59 -1.19 -16.94
CA GLN A 141 -10.77 -1.89 -17.45
C GLN A 141 -11.97 -1.74 -16.51
N PRO A 142 -13.21 -1.73 -17.03
CA PRO A 142 -14.40 -1.66 -16.22
C PRO A 142 -14.64 -2.95 -15.40
N GLY A 143 -15.34 -2.80 -14.28
CA GLY A 143 -15.69 -3.92 -13.39
C GLY A 143 -14.52 -4.33 -12.49
N ASN A 144 -14.49 -5.60 -12.09
CA ASN A 144 -13.57 -6.10 -11.07
C ASN A 144 -12.30 -6.72 -11.67
N LYS A 145 -11.80 -6.16 -12.78
CA LYS A 145 -10.69 -6.78 -13.55
C LYS A 145 -9.38 -6.79 -12.78
N LEU A 146 -9.05 -5.70 -12.08
CA LEU A 146 -7.92 -5.68 -11.17
C LEU A 146 -8.09 -6.71 -10.06
N GLY A 147 -9.27 -6.75 -9.42
CA GLY A 147 -9.58 -7.76 -8.42
C GLY A 147 -9.42 -9.21 -8.92
N GLN A 148 -9.83 -9.49 -10.16
CA GLN A 148 -9.64 -10.79 -10.80
C GLN A 148 -8.15 -11.11 -11.05
N ALA A 149 -7.36 -10.13 -11.46
CA ALA A 149 -5.93 -10.29 -11.71
C ALA A 149 -5.18 -10.60 -10.41
N VAL A 150 -5.43 -9.82 -9.36
CA VAL A 150 -4.82 -10.01 -8.04
C VAL A 150 -5.23 -11.37 -7.44
N ALA A 151 -6.53 -11.68 -7.46
CA ALA A 151 -7.03 -12.94 -6.91
C ALA A 151 -6.43 -14.18 -7.60
N ARG A 152 -6.10 -14.10 -8.89
CA ARG A 152 -5.47 -15.22 -9.61
C ARG A 152 -4.09 -15.59 -9.08
N HIS A 153 -3.36 -14.61 -8.56
CA HIS A 153 -2.03 -14.85 -8.00
C HIS A 153 -2.07 -15.16 -6.51
N MET A 154 -3.02 -14.58 -5.79
CA MET A 154 -3.20 -14.83 -4.35
C MET A 154 -3.88 -16.16 -4.05
N LEU A 155 -4.82 -16.59 -4.89
CA LEU A 155 -5.66 -17.77 -4.68
C LEU A 155 -5.27 -18.87 -5.66
N ASP A 156 -4.89 -20.03 -5.14
CA ASP A 156 -4.73 -21.24 -5.94
C ASP A 156 -6.11 -21.82 -6.30
N GLY A 157 -6.78 -21.26 -7.32
CA GLY A 157 -8.05 -21.81 -7.79
C GLY A 157 -8.95 -20.83 -8.55
N ALA A 158 -10.23 -21.22 -8.68
CA ALA A 158 -11.23 -20.41 -9.36
C ALA A 158 -11.57 -19.16 -8.55
N VAL A 159 -11.32 -17.98 -9.13
CA VAL A 159 -11.66 -16.69 -8.54
C VAL A 159 -13.17 -16.49 -8.56
N ARG A 160 -13.78 -16.35 -7.38
CA ARG A 160 -15.20 -15.96 -7.27
C ARG A 160 -15.35 -14.46 -7.50
N ASP A 161 -16.43 -14.06 -8.16
CA ASP A 161 -16.70 -12.65 -8.47
C ASP A 161 -16.77 -11.76 -7.22
N ARG A 162 -17.32 -12.27 -6.11
CA ARG A 162 -17.38 -11.55 -4.82
C ARG A 162 -15.98 -11.19 -4.28
N THR A 163 -15.01 -12.07 -4.53
CA THR A 163 -13.65 -11.95 -4.00
C THR A 163 -12.86 -10.97 -4.84
N ALA A 164 -13.04 -11.04 -6.16
CA ALA A 164 -12.55 -10.00 -7.06
C ALA A 164 -13.15 -8.63 -6.71
N ALA A 165 -14.46 -8.55 -6.41
CA ALA A 165 -15.09 -7.29 -5.99
C ALA A 165 -14.47 -6.73 -4.71
N ALA A 166 -14.31 -7.56 -3.67
CA ALA A 166 -13.73 -7.12 -2.41
C ALA A 166 -12.25 -6.70 -2.53
N ILE A 167 -11.45 -7.38 -3.37
CA ILE A 167 -10.07 -6.94 -3.65
C ILE A 167 -10.05 -5.62 -4.43
N GLN A 168 -10.96 -5.45 -5.38
CA GLN A 168 -11.13 -4.17 -6.10
C GLN A 168 -11.47 -3.04 -5.14
N GLU A 169 -12.43 -3.26 -4.24
CA GLU A 169 -12.83 -2.31 -3.21
C GLU A 169 -11.66 -1.98 -2.27
N ARG A 170 -10.88 -2.99 -1.86
CA ARG A 170 -9.68 -2.78 -1.06
C ARG A 170 -8.65 -1.89 -1.76
N ALA A 171 -8.42 -2.09 -3.06
CA ALA A 171 -7.51 -1.24 -3.83
C ALA A 171 -7.96 0.23 -3.81
N VAL A 172 -9.28 0.47 -3.92
CA VAL A 172 -9.86 1.82 -3.84
C VAL A 172 -9.74 2.38 -2.41
N ALA A 173 -10.00 1.57 -1.39
CA ALA A 173 -9.91 1.95 0.02
C ALA A 173 -8.48 2.33 0.44
N VAL A 174 -7.46 1.77 -0.21
CA VAL A 174 -6.05 2.16 -0.01
C VAL A 174 -5.69 3.39 -0.84
N ALA A 175 -5.96 3.34 -2.16
CA ALA A 175 -5.47 4.36 -3.08
C ALA A 175 -6.18 5.72 -2.92
N LYS A 176 -7.48 5.73 -2.62
CA LYS A 176 -8.28 6.97 -2.58
C LYS A 176 -7.95 7.85 -1.38
N PRO A 177 -7.89 7.35 -0.13
CA PRO A 177 -7.50 8.19 1.00
C PRO A 177 -6.07 8.72 0.86
N LEU A 178 -5.14 7.91 0.34
CA LEU A 178 -3.79 8.35 0.05
C LEU A 178 -3.77 9.47 -0.99
N LYS A 179 -4.53 9.32 -2.08
CA LYS A 179 -4.68 10.37 -3.08
C LYS A 179 -5.17 11.66 -2.43
N ASP A 180 -6.29 11.58 -1.71
CA ASP A 180 -6.95 12.75 -1.13
C ASP A 180 -6.05 13.45 -0.09
N PHE A 181 -5.22 12.70 0.65
CA PHE A 181 -4.19 13.25 1.53
C PHE A 181 -3.08 13.99 0.77
N LEU A 182 -2.58 13.39 -0.32
CA LEU A 182 -1.47 13.95 -1.11
C LEU A 182 -1.92 15.08 -2.04
N GLU A 183 -3.22 15.27 -2.25
CA GLU A 183 -3.76 16.35 -3.09
C GLU A 183 -3.42 17.75 -2.58
N ASP A 184 -3.11 17.93 -1.30
CA ASP A 184 -2.71 19.24 -0.76
C ASP A 184 -1.20 19.35 -0.51
N VAL A 185 -0.43 18.31 -0.85
CA VAL A 185 1.02 18.26 -0.65
C VAL A 185 1.75 18.70 -1.91
N GLU A 186 2.78 19.53 -1.76
CA GLU A 186 3.73 19.82 -2.83
C GLU A 186 4.98 18.94 -2.70
N LEU A 187 5.32 18.20 -3.76
CA LEU A 187 6.55 17.42 -3.81
C LEU A 187 7.71 18.34 -4.25
N ILE A 188 8.56 18.73 -3.31
CA ILE A 188 9.70 19.61 -3.51
C ILE A 188 10.98 18.81 -3.79
N ARG A 189 12.07 19.48 -4.18
CA ARG A 189 13.39 18.84 -4.29
C ARG A 189 14.05 18.80 -2.91
N ASP A 190 14.93 17.82 -2.70
CA ASP A 190 15.91 17.85 -1.60
C ASP A 190 16.82 19.09 -1.67
#